data_AF-A0A2N5YVK5-F1
#
_entry.id   AF-A0A2N5YVK5-F1
#
_cell.length_a   1.000
_cell.length_b   1.000
_cell.length_c   1.000
_cell.angle_alpha   90.00
_cell.angle_beta   90.00
_cell.angle_gamma   90.00
#
_symmetry.space_group_name_H-M   'P 1'
#
loop_
_entity.id
_entity.type
_entity.pdbx_description
1 polymer ?
#
loop_
_entity_poly.entity_id
_entity_poly.type
_entity_poly.pdbx_seq_one_letter_code
_entity_poly.pdbx_strand_id
1 'polypeptide(L)'
;MSIDDYKRAMNYELLVRNAFDCPSGMRNGAHLCFMQNAMTMERGETYANHLGSFEKQFGKVKNYTSKALIKLTKTKPYSSQSDFFKELNDRLVHISTIDELMGIVDIGLDKLVIIKNS
;
A
#
# COMPACT_ATOMS: atom_id res chain seq x y z
N MET A 1 5.15 16.23 8.87
CA MET A 1 4.13 15.25 8.45
C MET A 1 2.96 15.32 9.40
N SER A 2 1.72 15.31 8.89
CA SER A 2 0.52 15.41 9.74
C SER A 2 0.18 14.07 10.42
N ILE A 3 -0.71 14.10 11.41
CA ILE A 3 -1.27 12.89 12.03
C ILE A 3 -2.04 12.06 10.98
N ASP A 4 -2.71 12.72 10.04
CA ASP A 4 -3.49 12.03 9.01
C ASP A 4 -2.58 11.35 7.98
N ASP A 5 -1.49 11.98 7.55
CA ASP A 5 -0.46 11.35 6.73
C ASP A 5 0.11 10.10 7.43
N TYR A 6 0.36 10.19 8.73
CA TYR A 6 0.85 9.06 9.52
C TYR A 6 -0.15 7.89 9.52
N LYS A 7 -1.44 8.17 9.74
CA LYS A 7 -2.51 7.14 9.70
C LYS A 7 -2.62 6.50 8.31
N ARG A 8 -2.59 7.31 7.25
CA ARG A 8 -2.63 6.82 5.86
C ARG A 8 -1.43 5.93 5.55
N ALA A 9 -0.22 6.34 5.92
CA ALA A 9 0.97 5.52 5.77
C ALA A 9 0.91 4.21 6.59
N MET A 10 0.28 4.25 7.77
CA MET A 10 0.04 3.06 8.58
C MET A 10 -0.98 2.11 7.94
N ASN A 11 -2.02 2.60 7.26
CA ASN A 11 -2.96 1.75 6.52
C ASN A 11 -2.25 0.95 5.41
N TYR A 12 -1.35 1.61 4.68
CA TYR A 12 -0.48 0.92 3.70
C TYR A 12 0.33 -0.19 4.38
N GLU A 13 0.98 0.11 5.50
CA GLU A 13 1.75 -0.88 6.24
C GLU A 13 0.88 -2.08 6.66
N LEU A 14 -0.31 -1.80 7.21
CA LEU A 14 -1.25 -2.83 7.65
C LEU A 14 -1.71 -3.71 6.48
N LEU A 15 -2.02 -3.15 5.33
CA LEU A 15 -2.37 -3.94 4.14
C LEU A 15 -1.26 -4.93 3.79
N VAL A 16 -0.02 -4.45 3.71
CA VAL A 16 1.14 -5.29 3.36
C VAL A 16 1.37 -6.37 4.43
N ARG A 17 1.33 -6.00 5.72
CA ARG A 17 1.52 -6.94 6.82
C ARG A 17 0.47 -8.04 6.83
N ASN A 18 -0.79 -7.69 6.58
CA ASN A 18 -1.87 -8.68 6.51
C ASN A 18 -1.74 -9.60 5.30
N ALA A 19 -1.28 -9.10 4.15
CA ALA A 19 -1.07 -9.91 2.97
C ALA A 19 0.05 -10.94 3.16
N PHE A 20 1.13 -10.55 3.83
CA PHE A 20 2.32 -11.39 4.00
C PHE A 20 2.44 -12.10 5.35
N ASP A 21 1.50 -11.86 6.26
CA ASP A 21 1.55 -12.31 7.65
C ASP A 21 2.92 -12.04 8.29
N CYS A 22 3.34 -10.76 8.27
CA CYS A 22 4.66 -10.35 8.70
C CYS A 22 4.63 -9.19 9.70
N PRO A 23 5.67 -9.05 10.55
CA PRO A 23 5.84 -7.86 11.37
C PRO A 23 6.13 -6.63 10.51
N SER A 24 6.07 -5.45 11.14
CA SER A 24 6.56 -4.21 10.52
C SER A 24 8.05 -4.32 10.22
N GLY A 25 8.48 -3.76 9.08
CA GLY A 25 9.89 -3.70 8.70
C GLY A 25 10.11 -3.59 7.20
N MET A 26 11.39 -3.58 6.80
CA MET A 26 11.78 -3.37 5.40
C MET A 26 11.41 -4.55 4.48
N ARG A 27 11.19 -5.75 5.03
CA ARG A 27 10.82 -6.94 4.25
C ARG A 27 9.46 -6.73 3.59
N ASN A 28 9.35 -7.07 2.31
CA ASN A 28 8.13 -6.92 1.50
C ASN A 28 7.58 -5.48 1.42
N GLY A 29 8.33 -4.47 1.86
CA GLY A 29 7.82 -3.10 1.94
C GLY A 29 6.88 -2.84 3.12
N ALA A 30 6.86 -3.71 4.14
CA ALA A 30 5.94 -3.66 5.28
C ALA A 30 6.31 -2.58 6.32
N HIS A 31 6.64 -1.38 5.88
CA HIS A 31 6.94 -0.25 6.76
C HIS A 31 6.35 1.04 6.19
N LEU A 32 5.67 1.79 7.05
CA LEU A 32 4.99 3.04 6.68
C LEU A 32 5.92 4.08 6.01
N CYS A 33 7.24 4.05 6.28
CA CYS A 33 8.21 5.00 5.70
C CYS A 33 8.24 5.00 4.16
N PHE A 34 7.92 3.88 3.50
CA PHE A 34 7.86 3.85 2.04
C PHE A 34 6.76 4.78 1.52
N MET A 35 5.58 4.73 2.15
CA MET A 35 4.47 5.61 1.82
C MET A 35 4.77 7.06 2.20
N GLN A 36 5.34 7.30 3.39
CA GLN A 36 5.73 8.64 3.84
C GLN A 36 6.72 9.32 2.89
N ASN A 37 7.69 8.57 2.37
CA ASN A 37 8.65 9.08 1.39
C ASN A 37 7.94 9.45 0.08
N ALA A 38 6.97 8.66 -0.36
CA ALA A 38 6.21 8.96 -1.57
C ALA A 38 5.31 10.20 -1.40
N MET A 39 4.63 10.34 -0.26
CA MET A 39 3.84 11.53 0.12
C MET A 39 4.68 12.81 0.14
N THR A 40 5.83 12.77 0.82
CA THR A 40 6.72 13.94 0.91
C THR A 40 7.32 14.32 -0.44
N MET A 41 7.64 13.33 -1.29
CA MET A 41 8.11 13.57 -2.65
C MET A 41 7.04 14.19 -3.55
N GLU A 42 5.79 13.72 -3.48
CA GLU A 42 4.68 14.28 -4.27
C GLU A 42 4.47 15.78 -3.97
N ARG A 43 4.63 16.16 -2.70
CA ARG A 43 4.50 17.55 -2.24
C ARG A 43 5.77 18.39 -2.46
N GLY A 44 6.87 17.80 -2.93
CA GLY A 44 8.17 18.48 -3.07
C GLY A 44 8.83 18.85 -1.73
N GLU A 45 8.45 18.18 -0.62
CA GLU A 45 8.88 18.50 0.74
C GLU A 45 10.22 17.87 1.15
N THR A 46 10.88 17.14 0.25
CA THR A 46 12.13 16.42 0.55
C THR A 46 13.22 16.69 -0.48
N TYR A 47 14.41 17.00 0.03
CA TYR A 47 15.63 17.23 -0.75
C TYR A 47 16.64 16.09 -0.57
N ALA A 48 16.18 14.94 -0.06
CA ALA A 48 17.03 13.79 0.19
C ALA A 48 17.48 13.15 -1.13
N ASN A 49 18.65 13.60 -1.63
CA ASN A 49 19.25 13.14 -2.89
C ASN A 49 19.32 11.60 -3.03
N HIS A 50 19.41 10.87 -1.91
CA HIS A 50 19.50 9.42 -1.90
C HIS A 50 18.15 8.70 -2.18
N LEU A 51 17.02 9.36 -1.98
CA LEU A 51 15.70 8.77 -2.23
C LEU A 51 15.35 8.78 -3.73
N GLY A 52 15.84 9.74 -4.52
CA GLY A 52 15.52 9.88 -5.94
C GLY A 52 14.18 10.59 -6.19
N SER A 53 13.58 10.40 -7.37
CA SER A 53 12.38 11.15 -7.78
C SER A 53 11.07 10.62 -7.16
N PHE A 54 10.00 11.42 -7.27
CA PHE A 54 8.65 10.99 -6.90
C PHE A 54 8.25 9.71 -7.64
N GLU A 55 8.45 9.62 -8.95
CA GLU A 55 8.09 8.46 -9.77
C GLU A 55 8.77 7.18 -9.26
N LYS A 56 10.01 7.30 -8.78
CA LYS A 56 10.75 6.18 -8.19
C LYS A 56 10.14 5.73 -6.87
N GLN A 57 9.82 6.66 -5.98
CA GLN A 57 9.21 6.33 -4.69
C GLN A 57 7.78 5.81 -4.89
N PHE A 58 6.97 6.49 -5.69
CA PHE A 58 5.61 6.10 -6.06
C PHE A 58 5.58 4.72 -6.70
N GLY A 59 6.43 4.46 -7.70
CA GLY A 59 6.56 3.16 -8.35
C GLY A 59 6.94 2.04 -7.37
N LYS A 60 7.78 2.33 -6.37
CA LYS A 60 8.15 1.37 -5.33
C LYS A 60 6.96 1.00 -4.44
N VAL A 61 6.19 1.99 -3.97
CA VAL A 61 5.00 1.74 -3.13
C VAL A 61 3.90 1.05 -3.92
N LYS A 62 3.66 1.46 -5.18
CA LYS A 62 2.72 0.81 -6.11
C LYS A 62 3.08 -0.66 -6.34
N ASN A 63 4.36 -0.98 -6.51
CA ASN A 63 4.84 -2.37 -6.63
C ASN A 63 4.61 -3.20 -5.36
N TYR A 64 4.89 -2.66 -4.17
CA TYR A 64 4.62 -3.39 -2.92
C TYR A 64 3.12 -3.60 -2.69
N THR A 65 2.30 -2.59 -2.99
CA THR A 65 0.84 -2.68 -2.93
C THR A 65 0.32 -3.75 -3.89
N SER A 66 0.81 -3.76 -5.14
CA SER A 66 0.47 -4.79 -6.13
C SER A 66 0.84 -6.19 -5.65
N LYS A 67 2.05 -6.38 -5.12
CA LYS A 67 2.49 -7.67 -4.56
C LYS A 67 1.61 -8.11 -3.39
N ALA A 68 1.19 -7.19 -2.52
CA ALA A 68 0.28 -7.48 -1.42
C ALA A 68 -1.10 -7.93 -1.94
N LEU A 69 -1.69 -7.19 -2.88
CA LEU A 69 -2.99 -7.56 -3.49
C LEU A 69 -2.92 -8.93 -4.18
N ILE A 70 -1.89 -9.18 -4.99
CA ILE A 70 -1.67 -10.49 -5.63
C ILE A 70 -1.52 -11.60 -4.58
N LYS A 71 -0.81 -11.35 -3.48
CA LYS A 71 -0.66 -12.33 -2.40
C LYS A 71 -1.99 -12.65 -1.74
N LEU A 72 -2.86 -11.65 -1.54
CA LEU A 72 -4.20 -11.82 -0.96
C LEU A 72 -5.11 -12.70 -1.85
N THR A 73 -4.97 -12.64 -3.18
CA THR A 73 -5.73 -13.53 -4.09
C THR A 73 -5.47 -15.03 -3.85
N LYS A 74 -4.35 -15.37 -3.21
CA LYS A 74 -3.87 -16.76 -3.00
C LYS A 74 -3.87 -17.19 -1.53
N THR A 75 -4.16 -16.28 -0.60
CA THR A 75 -3.97 -16.52 0.84
C THR A 75 -5.32 -16.63 1.55
N LYS A 76 -5.56 -17.72 2.28
CA LYS A 76 -6.77 -17.86 3.11
C LYS A 76 -6.71 -16.92 4.33
N PRO A 77 -7.84 -16.38 4.81
CA PRO A 77 -9.21 -16.53 4.29
C PRO A 77 -9.51 -15.64 3.05
N TYR A 78 -8.61 -14.72 2.71
CA TYR A 78 -8.81 -13.67 1.71
C TYR A 78 -9.03 -14.16 0.28
N SER A 79 -8.49 -15.34 -0.06
CA SER A 79 -8.64 -15.94 -1.39
C SER A 79 -10.10 -16.23 -1.78
N SER A 80 -11.03 -16.26 -0.81
CA SER A 80 -12.49 -16.31 -1.07
C SER A 80 -13.03 -15.09 -1.82
N GLN A 81 -12.26 -13.99 -1.85
CA GLN A 81 -12.56 -12.74 -2.53
C GLN A 81 -11.46 -12.41 -3.55
N SER A 82 -10.88 -13.43 -4.18
CA SER A 82 -9.73 -13.26 -5.07
C SER A 82 -9.99 -12.28 -6.23
N ASP A 83 -11.18 -12.29 -6.83
CA ASP A 83 -11.50 -11.41 -7.96
C ASP A 83 -11.55 -9.93 -7.55
N PHE A 84 -12.02 -9.63 -6.33
CA PHE A 84 -11.96 -8.27 -5.78
C PHE A 84 -10.52 -7.75 -5.68
N PHE A 85 -9.59 -8.56 -5.15
CA PHE A 85 -8.19 -8.14 -5.03
C PHE A 85 -7.47 -8.06 -6.38
N LYS A 86 -7.88 -8.85 -7.38
CA LYS A 86 -7.41 -8.71 -8.76
C LYS A 86 -7.88 -7.39 -9.36
N GLU A 87 -9.16 -7.05 -9.20
CA GLU A 87 -9.71 -5.78 -9.71
C GLU A 87 -8.98 -4.56 -9.11
N LEU A 88 -8.73 -4.57 -7.79
CA LEU A 88 -7.93 -3.52 -7.16
C LEU A 88 -6.50 -3.44 -7.73
N ASN A 89 -5.90 -4.59 -8.02
CA ASN A 89 -4.56 -4.64 -8.61
C ASN A 89 -4.56 -4.12 -10.06
N ASP A 90 -5.61 -4.38 -10.83
CA ASP A 90 -5.73 -3.86 -12.20
C ASP A 90 -5.92 -2.33 -12.18
N ARG A 91 -6.70 -1.81 -11.22
CA ARG A 91 -6.85 -0.36 -11.00
C ARG A 91 -5.53 0.32 -10.65
N LEU A 92 -4.61 -0.35 -9.94
CA LEU A 92 -3.30 0.22 -9.63
C LEU A 92 -2.55 0.64 -10.90
N VAL A 93 -2.76 -0.01 -12.06
CA VAL A 93 -2.02 0.32 -13.28
C VAL A 93 -2.21 1.78 -13.69
N HIS A 94 -3.42 2.32 -13.50
CA HIS A 94 -3.83 3.62 -14.04
C HIS A 94 -3.66 4.80 -13.08
N ILE A 95 -3.34 4.56 -11.81
CA ILE A 95 -3.17 5.64 -10.84
C ILE A 95 -1.85 6.38 -11.01
N SER A 96 -1.86 7.68 -10.68
CA SER A 96 -0.74 8.60 -10.83
C SER A 96 -0.43 9.43 -9.58
N THR A 97 -1.31 9.40 -8.58
CA THR A 97 -1.18 10.18 -7.34
C THR A 97 -1.21 9.31 -6.09
N ILE A 98 -0.70 9.83 -4.97
CA ILE A 98 -0.79 9.17 -3.66
C ILE A 98 -2.24 9.07 -3.19
N ASP A 99 -3.07 10.06 -3.48
CA ASP A 99 -4.48 10.02 -3.08
C ASP A 99 -5.22 8.86 -3.75
N GLU A 100 -5.01 8.64 -5.05
CA GLU A 100 -5.55 7.48 -5.76
C GLU A 100 -5.00 6.16 -5.21
N LEU A 101 -3.70 6.10 -4.90
CA LEU A 101 -3.06 4.91 -4.31
C LEU A 101 -3.67 4.58 -2.94
N MET A 102 -3.85 5.59 -2.09
CA MET A 102 -4.44 5.42 -0.78
C MET A 102 -5.90 4.98 -0.86
N GLY A 103 -6.66 5.48 -1.84
CA GLY A 103 -8.01 4.97 -2.11
C GLY A 103 -8.03 3.45 -2.35
N ILE A 104 -7.05 2.90 -3.08
CA ILE A 104 -6.93 1.45 -3.27
C ILE A 104 -6.52 0.74 -1.98
N VAL A 105 -5.57 1.31 -1.23
CA VAL A 105 -5.09 0.75 0.04
C VAL A 105 -6.22 0.65 1.07
N ASP A 106 -6.99 1.72 1.23
CA ASP A 106 -8.06 1.81 2.23
C ASP A 106 -9.20 0.83 1.88
N ILE A 107 -9.64 0.79 0.61
CA ILE A 107 -10.64 -0.18 0.13
C ILE A 107 -10.16 -1.62 0.35
N GLY A 108 -8.88 -1.89 0.06
CA GLY A 108 -8.27 -3.19 0.29
C GLY A 108 -8.28 -3.58 1.77
N LEU A 109 -7.89 -2.67 2.65
CA LEU A 109 -7.80 -2.90 4.09
C LEU A 109 -9.18 -3.11 4.73
N ASP A 110 -10.18 -2.30 4.36
CA ASP A 110 -11.56 -2.45 4.81
C ASP A 110 -12.11 -3.83 4.47
N LYS A 111 -11.82 -4.32 3.26
CA LYS A 111 -12.22 -5.68 2.85
C LYS A 111 -11.57 -6.75 3.73
N LEU A 112 -10.30 -6.59 4.13
CA LEU A 112 -9.64 -7.54 5.02
C LEU A 112 -10.30 -7.59 6.40
N VAL A 113 -10.70 -6.43 6.94
CA VAL A 113 -11.41 -6.35 8.23
C VAL A 113 -12.74 -7.08 8.15
N ILE A 114 -13.51 -6.86 7.07
CA ILE A 114 -14.79 -7.54 6.84
C ILE A 114 -14.60 -9.06 6.81
N ILE A 115 -13.64 -9.55 6.02
CA ILE A 115 -13.39 -11.00 5.89
C ILE A 115 -12.96 -11.62 7.22
N LYS A 116 -12.17 -10.92 8.04
CA LYS A 116 -11.71 -11.45 9.34
C LYS A 116 -12.81 -11.52 10.40
N ASN A 117 -13.83 -10.67 10.27
CA ASN A 117 -14.96 -10.61 11.19
C ASN A 117 -16.19 -11.38 10.66
N SER A 118 -16.05 -12.08 9.54
CA SER A 118 -17.07 -12.96 8.94
C SER A 118 -16.84 -14.41 9.34
#